data_AF-H5XM93-F1
#
_entry.id   AF-H5XM93-F1
#
_cell.length_a   1.000
_cell.length_b   1.000
_cell.length_c   1.000
_cell.angle_alpha   90.00
_cell.angle_beta   90.00
_cell.angle_gamma   90.00
#
_symmetry.space_group_name_H-M   'P 1'
#
loop_
_entity.id
_entity.type
_entity.pdbx_description
1 polymer ?
#
loop_
_entity_poly.entity_id
_entity_poly.type
_entity_poly.pdbx_seq_one_letter_code
_entity_poly.pdbx_strand_id
1 'polypeptide(L)'
;MSPEHPCASEIAAIRDSLAALGDPWQCGETPVGRLARDARRRRLGVPAPAAEEIDARAELPARMAEAALALRGGDTTAPHASTPHLPRAFDLRDVDGADYVTAVKDQGDCGSCSAFGVLATLESTAAYTRRAPGLALDLSEAHLFFGHAAAREAILPDGTWPDELLADCRDIGVTFEDHYPYTDDDAGALNPGWRDRTARARDVVDLSRDPVAIKEHLYAYGPVTACLVVYDDLFHYTGGVYRHTTEQTSGGHCVALIGWDDDAGCWIAKNSWGRDWGESGFLRVAYGEAFIEDYPDPRPTTLGCTGVDLRAWLPAQRALGLFTSAHEGNSWAYLENLGWARLSRKGDQTTDLAVLGLARARGLSCAPFVVGQELGAVQLAG
;
A
#
# COMPACT_ATOMS: atom_id res chain seq x y z
N MET A 1 15.59 23.47 3.65
CA MET A 1 14.40 24.20 3.16
C MET A 1 14.65 24.61 1.72
N SER A 2 14.08 23.89 0.76
CA SER A 2 14.05 24.33 -0.64
C SER A 2 13.26 25.63 -0.75
N PRO A 3 13.66 26.59 -1.60
CA PRO A 3 12.90 27.81 -1.77
C PRO A 3 11.48 27.51 -2.27
N GLU A 4 10.47 28.12 -1.65
CA GLU A 4 9.08 28.01 -2.07
C GLU A 4 8.92 28.59 -3.48
N HIS A 5 8.36 27.80 -4.40
CA HIS A 5 8.08 28.19 -5.78
C HIS A 5 6.65 28.74 -5.89
N PRO A 6 6.45 29.95 -6.43
CA PRO A 6 5.11 30.47 -6.68
C PRO A 6 4.36 29.59 -7.71
N CYS A 7 3.38 28.81 -7.24
CA CYS A 7 2.61 27.90 -8.08
C CYS A 7 1.33 28.51 -8.67
N ALA A 8 1.01 29.77 -8.36
CA ALA A 8 -0.26 30.40 -8.74
C ALA A 8 -0.51 30.41 -10.27
N SER A 9 0.53 30.59 -11.09
CA SER A 9 0.41 30.55 -12.55
C SER A 9 0.20 29.14 -13.09
N GLU A 10 0.83 28.13 -12.48
CA GLU A 10 0.63 26.72 -12.84
C GLU A 10 -0.81 26.31 -12.54
N ILE A 11 -1.28 26.62 -11.32
CA ILE A 11 -2.67 26.34 -10.90
C ILE A 11 -3.67 27.06 -11.81
N ALA A 12 -3.42 28.32 -12.18
CA ALA A 12 -4.31 29.06 -13.08
C ALA A 12 -4.42 28.37 -14.46
N ALA A 13 -3.30 27.95 -15.05
CA ALA A 13 -3.30 27.24 -16.32
C ALA A 13 -4.06 25.90 -16.23
N ILE A 14 -3.90 25.15 -15.14
CA ILE A 14 -4.62 23.89 -14.91
C ILE A 14 -6.13 24.15 -14.78
N ARG A 15 -6.54 25.21 -14.08
CA ARG A 15 -7.98 25.58 -13.95
C ARG A 15 -8.62 25.90 -15.28
N ASP A 16 -7.90 26.61 -16.16
CA ASP A 16 -8.41 26.92 -17.49
C ASP A 16 -8.62 25.63 -18.32
N SER A 17 -7.70 24.68 -18.24
CA SER A 17 -7.85 23.36 -18.88
C SER A 17 -8.99 22.54 -18.27
N LEU A 18 -9.14 22.54 -16.93
CA LEU A 18 -10.21 21.84 -16.22
C LEU A 18 -11.60 22.35 -16.59
N ALA A 19 -11.76 23.68 -16.70
CA ALA A 19 -13.03 24.30 -17.07
C ALA A 19 -13.49 23.84 -18.47
N ALA A 20 -12.56 23.60 -19.40
CA ALA A 20 -12.88 23.08 -20.73
C ALA A 20 -13.37 21.61 -20.71
N LEU A 21 -13.04 20.86 -19.64
CA LEU A 21 -13.43 19.46 -19.43
C LEU A 21 -14.62 19.28 -18.48
N GLY A 22 -15.22 20.38 -17.99
CA GLY A 22 -16.31 20.34 -17.02
C GLY A 22 -15.87 20.01 -15.60
N ASP A 23 -14.64 20.40 -15.23
CA ASP A 23 -14.07 20.28 -13.88
C ASP A 23 -14.12 18.85 -13.28
N PRO A 24 -13.56 17.83 -13.97
CA PRO A 24 -13.59 16.44 -13.49
C PRO A 24 -12.82 16.22 -12.17
N TRP A 25 -11.89 17.11 -11.85
CA TRP A 25 -11.11 17.13 -10.62
C TRP A 25 -10.73 18.57 -10.24
N GLN A 26 -10.17 18.72 -9.04
CA GLN A 26 -9.88 20.00 -8.41
C GLN A 26 -8.36 20.18 -8.25
N CYS A 27 -7.86 21.35 -8.66
CA CYS A 27 -6.48 21.74 -8.44
C CYS A 27 -6.36 22.90 -7.44
N GLY A 28 -5.26 22.89 -6.70
CA GLY A 28 -4.95 23.88 -5.69
C GLY A 28 -3.50 23.80 -5.24
N GLU A 29 -3.16 24.65 -4.27
CA GLU A 29 -1.84 24.64 -3.66
C GLU A 29 -1.69 23.41 -2.77
N THR A 30 -0.61 22.65 -2.97
CA THR A 30 -0.26 21.49 -2.15
C THR A 30 1.18 21.64 -1.64
N PRO A 31 1.61 20.88 -0.62
CA PRO A 31 3.00 20.87 -0.17
C PRO A 31 3.98 20.54 -1.31
N VAL A 32 3.66 19.57 -2.16
CA VAL A 32 4.52 19.15 -3.29
C VAL A 32 4.44 20.15 -4.44
N GLY A 33 3.27 20.72 -4.71
CA GLY A 33 3.06 21.76 -5.72
C GLY A 33 3.84 23.05 -5.44
N ARG A 34 4.19 23.35 -4.19
CA ARG A 34 5.06 24.48 -3.82
C ARG A 34 6.54 24.23 -4.05
N LEU A 35 6.96 22.99 -4.29
CA LEU A 35 8.37 22.68 -4.49
C LEU A 35 8.83 23.14 -5.88
N ALA A 36 10.08 23.55 -6.00
CA ALA A 36 10.72 23.76 -7.29
C ALA A 36 10.77 22.44 -8.10
N ARG A 37 10.82 22.54 -9.43
CA ARG A 37 10.77 21.38 -10.35
C ARG A 37 11.75 20.27 -10.00
N ASP A 38 12.99 20.60 -9.65
CA ASP A 38 14.01 19.60 -9.29
C ASP A 38 13.67 18.87 -7.98
N ALA A 39 13.08 19.56 -7.01
CA ALA A 39 12.62 18.96 -5.76
C ALA A 39 11.37 18.09 -5.98
N ARG A 40 10.47 18.46 -6.90
CA ARG A 40 9.38 17.59 -7.32
C ARG A 40 9.91 16.31 -7.97
N ARG A 41 10.90 16.44 -8.87
CA ARG A 41 11.53 15.30 -9.56
C ARG A 41 12.23 14.33 -8.62
N ARG A 42 12.91 14.82 -7.57
CA ARG A 42 13.53 13.96 -6.57
C ARG A 42 12.54 13.08 -5.79
N ARG A 43 11.25 13.41 -5.81
CA ARG A 43 10.18 12.60 -5.21
C ARG A 43 9.62 11.54 -6.16
N LEU A 44 10.09 11.50 -7.41
CA LEU A 44 9.69 10.52 -8.41
C LEU A 44 10.75 9.41 -8.43
N GLY A 45 10.32 8.20 -8.10
CA GLY A 45 11.21 7.07 -7.82
C GLY A 45 11.20 5.98 -8.88
N VAL A 46 10.59 6.22 -10.04
CA VAL A 46 10.49 5.26 -11.15
C VAL A 46 10.95 5.94 -12.45
N PRO A 47 11.68 5.23 -13.32
CA PRO A 47 12.13 5.78 -14.60
C PRO A 47 10.98 6.36 -15.41
N ALA A 48 11.13 7.60 -15.86
CA ALA A 48 10.19 8.23 -16.77
C ALA A 48 10.16 7.45 -18.09
N PRO A 49 8.98 7.11 -18.64
CA PRO A 49 8.94 6.40 -19.90
C PRO A 49 9.36 7.33 -21.04
N ALA A 50 9.99 6.76 -22.07
CA ALA A 50 10.29 7.48 -23.29
C ALA A 50 9.01 7.80 -24.07
N ALA A 51 9.05 8.83 -24.92
CA ALA A 51 7.92 9.23 -25.74
C ALA A 51 7.45 8.07 -26.65
N GLU A 52 8.40 7.31 -27.20
CA GLU A 52 8.12 6.15 -28.04
C GLU A 52 7.40 5.02 -27.28
N GLU A 53 7.66 4.87 -25.97
CA GLU A 53 7.02 3.86 -25.12
C GLU A 53 5.58 4.24 -24.76
N ILE A 54 5.32 5.53 -24.57
CA ILE A 54 3.98 6.11 -24.41
C ILE A 54 3.20 5.94 -25.72
N ASP A 55 3.78 6.35 -26.85
CA ASP A 55 3.15 6.30 -28.17
C ASP A 55 2.80 4.86 -28.57
N ALA A 56 3.67 3.89 -28.27
CA ALA A 56 3.42 2.47 -28.49
C ALA A 56 2.22 1.93 -27.70
N ARG A 57 1.76 2.64 -26.67
CA ARG A 57 0.65 2.29 -25.77
C ARG A 57 -0.52 3.27 -25.87
N ALA A 58 -0.64 4.06 -26.93
CA ALA A 58 -1.69 5.09 -27.06
C ALA A 58 -3.13 4.56 -26.91
N GLU A 59 -3.40 3.32 -27.33
CA GLU A 59 -4.74 2.68 -27.22
C GLU A 59 -4.99 2.04 -25.85
N LEU A 60 -3.95 1.90 -25.03
CA LEU A 60 -4.00 1.16 -23.76
C LEU A 60 -4.93 1.81 -22.74
N PRO A 61 -4.91 3.15 -22.52
CA PRO A 61 -5.83 3.81 -21.61
C PRO A 61 -7.31 3.46 -21.87
N ALA A 62 -7.77 3.61 -23.12
CA ALA A 62 -9.16 3.33 -23.47
C ALA A 62 -9.53 1.85 -23.21
N ARG A 63 -8.61 0.94 -23.54
CA ARG A 63 -8.80 -0.50 -23.36
C ARG A 63 -8.82 -0.89 -21.88
N MET A 64 -7.98 -0.27 -21.04
CA MET A 64 -7.99 -0.48 -19.59
C MET A 64 -9.27 0.06 -18.95
N ALA A 65 -9.73 1.24 -19.38
CA ALA A 65 -11.01 1.79 -18.94
C ALA A 65 -12.19 0.88 -19.28
N GLU A 66 -12.25 0.35 -20.51
CA GLU A 66 -13.28 -0.60 -20.92
C GLU A 66 -13.22 -1.89 -20.09
N ALA A 67 -12.03 -2.48 -19.94
CA ALA A 67 -11.83 -3.71 -19.17
C ALA A 67 -12.21 -3.54 -17.69
N ALA A 68 -11.85 -2.40 -17.06
CA ALA A 68 -12.23 -2.10 -15.68
C ALA A 68 -13.76 -2.07 -15.51
N LEU A 69 -14.49 -1.55 -16.49
CA LEU A 69 -15.95 -1.43 -16.45
C LEU A 69 -16.69 -2.70 -16.89
N ALA A 70 -16.01 -3.66 -17.55
CA ALA A 70 -16.62 -4.89 -18.04
C ALA A 70 -17.14 -5.80 -16.91
N LEU A 71 -16.56 -5.72 -15.70
CA LEU A 71 -16.90 -6.56 -14.55
C LEU A 71 -17.93 -5.97 -13.58
N ARG A 72 -18.65 -4.91 -13.95
CA ARG A 72 -19.68 -4.29 -13.11
C ARG A 72 -20.71 -5.34 -12.61
N GLY A 73 -20.55 -5.81 -11.37
CA GLY A 73 -21.40 -6.83 -10.76
C GLY A 73 -21.15 -8.27 -11.22
N GLY A 74 -19.96 -8.59 -11.74
CA GLY A 74 -19.59 -9.95 -12.15
C GLY A 74 -19.29 -10.89 -10.99
N ASP A 75 -19.36 -12.21 -11.26
CA ASP A 75 -18.98 -13.27 -10.32
C ASP A 75 -17.47 -13.23 -10.02
N THR A 76 -17.08 -13.54 -8.79
CA THR A 76 -15.67 -13.70 -8.37
C THR A 76 -15.47 -15.00 -7.60
N THR A 77 -14.32 -15.62 -7.78
CA THR A 77 -13.92 -16.88 -7.09
C THR A 77 -12.87 -16.65 -5.99
N ALA A 78 -12.67 -15.39 -5.61
CA ALA A 78 -11.69 -14.94 -4.63
C ALA A 78 -11.85 -15.64 -3.25
N PRO A 79 -10.82 -16.36 -2.73
CA PRO A 79 -10.90 -17.15 -1.49
C PRO A 79 -11.22 -16.36 -0.21
N HIS A 80 -10.98 -15.06 -0.26
CA HIS A 80 -11.17 -14.11 0.84
C HIS A 80 -12.20 -13.03 0.48
N ALA A 81 -12.95 -13.21 -0.60
CA ALA A 81 -14.05 -12.31 -0.92
C ALA A 81 -15.18 -12.44 0.11
N SER A 82 -15.77 -11.30 0.49
CA SER A 82 -16.93 -11.28 1.40
C SER A 82 -18.20 -11.81 0.72
N THR A 83 -18.30 -11.68 -0.60
CA THR A 83 -19.43 -12.18 -1.40
C THR A 83 -18.92 -12.80 -2.71
N PRO A 84 -19.69 -13.67 -3.38
CA PRO A 84 -19.27 -14.27 -4.65
C PRO A 84 -19.35 -13.31 -5.84
N HIS A 85 -19.63 -12.02 -5.63
CA HIS A 85 -19.70 -11.02 -6.70
C HIS A 85 -18.87 -9.78 -6.33
N LEU A 86 -18.24 -9.14 -7.32
CA LEU A 86 -17.55 -7.88 -7.08
C LEU A 86 -18.57 -6.75 -6.87
N PRO A 87 -18.41 -5.92 -5.83
CA PRO A 87 -19.24 -4.73 -5.67
C PRO A 87 -18.89 -3.68 -6.74
N ARG A 88 -19.83 -2.76 -7.00
CA ARG A 88 -19.59 -1.63 -7.92
C ARG A 88 -18.55 -0.64 -7.39
N ALA A 89 -18.42 -0.55 -6.08
CA ALA A 89 -17.39 0.23 -5.41
C ALA A 89 -16.83 -0.55 -4.24
N PHE A 90 -15.55 -0.38 -3.99
CA PHE A 90 -14.84 -1.02 -2.89
C PHE A 90 -13.74 -0.08 -2.42
N ASP A 91 -13.60 0.08 -1.11
CA ASP A 91 -12.58 0.90 -0.50
C ASP A 91 -12.09 0.20 0.77
N LEU A 92 -10.81 -0.14 0.84
CA LEU A 92 -10.23 -0.81 2.01
C LEU A 92 -10.30 0.03 3.30
N ARG A 93 -10.59 1.33 3.19
CA ARG A 93 -10.82 2.21 4.33
C ARG A 93 -12.21 2.05 4.94
N ASP A 94 -13.14 1.42 4.23
CA ASP A 94 -14.50 1.17 4.68
C ASP A 94 -15.02 -0.15 4.10
N VAL A 95 -14.58 -1.27 4.69
CA VAL A 95 -15.13 -2.60 4.42
C VAL A 95 -16.01 -3.00 5.59
N ASP A 96 -17.32 -2.90 5.41
CA ASP A 96 -18.34 -3.15 6.45
C ASP A 96 -18.12 -2.31 7.72
N GLY A 97 -17.67 -1.05 7.56
CA GLY A 97 -17.38 -0.13 8.68
C GLY A 97 -15.99 -0.31 9.31
N ALA A 98 -15.11 -1.10 8.69
CA ALA A 98 -13.75 -1.34 9.17
C ALA A 98 -12.71 -0.81 8.17
N ASP A 99 -11.70 -0.11 8.71
CA ASP A 99 -10.54 0.40 7.97
C ASP A 99 -9.37 -0.58 8.07
N TYR A 100 -8.82 -0.97 6.93
CA TYR A 100 -7.67 -1.88 6.82
C TYR A 100 -6.40 -1.19 6.29
N VAL A 101 -6.45 0.12 6.04
CA VAL A 101 -5.36 0.89 5.45
C VAL A 101 -4.58 1.60 6.55
N THR A 102 -3.25 1.44 6.56
CA THR A 102 -2.38 2.15 7.50
C THR A 102 -2.32 3.65 7.23
N ALA A 103 -1.80 4.43 8.18
CA ALA A 103 -1.65 5.87 8.02
C ALA A 103 -0.86 6.24 6.74
N VAL A 104 -1.22 7.36 6.12
CA VAL A 104 -0.44 7.96 5.02
C VAL A 104 0.90 8.44 5.57
N LYS A 105 1.98 8.11 4.83
CA LYS A 105 3.36 8.52 5.12
C LYS A 105 3.83 9.59 4.12
N ASP A 106 5.03 10.15 4.36
CA ASP A 106 5.69 11.10 3.45
C ASP A 106 7.11 10.61 3.17
N GLN A 107 7.42 10.39 1.90
CA GLN A 107 8.73 9.92 1.45
C GLN A 107 9.82 11.00 1.47
N GLY A 108 9.47 12.26 1.76
CA GLY A 108 10.45 13.35 1.80
C GLY A 108 11.10 13.62 0.44
N ASP A 109 12.29 14.20 0.42
CA ASP A 109 13.04 14.58 -0.78
C ASP A 109 13.82 13.39 -1.40
N CYS A 110 13.19 12.23 -1.48
CA CYS A 110 13.79 10.97 -1.93
C CYS A 110 12.87 10.23 -2.92
N GLY A 111 13.47 9.61 -3.95
CA GLY A 111 12.78 8.83 -4.98
C GLY A 111 12.42 7.42 -4.51
N SER A 112 11.88 7.28 -3.31
CA SER A 112 11.64 6.01 -2.63
C SER A 112 10.19 5.51 -2.76
N CYS A 113 9.38 6.13 -3.62
CA CYS A 113 7.94 5.84 -3.77
C CYS A 113 7.63 4.36 -4.03
N SER A 114 8.51 3.63 -4.72
CA SER A 114 8.34 2.19 -4.96
C SER A 114 8.40 1.38 -3.67
N ALA A 115 9.25 1.75 -2.70
CA ALA A 115 9.27 1.13 -1.38
C ALA A 115 7.99 1.46 -0.59
N PHE A 116 7.54 2.71 -0.62
CA PHE A 116 6.28 3.12 0.05
C PHE A 116 5.05 2.42 -0.53
N GLY A 117 4.94 2.31 -1.86
CA GLY A 117 3.85 1.60 -2.53
C GLY A 117 3.84 0.11 -2.18
N VAL A 118 5.01 -0.53 -2.19
CA VAL A 118 5.17 -1.94 -1.79
C VAL A 118 4.82 -2.16 -0.32
N LEU A 119 5.28 -1.31 0.61
CA LEU A 119 5.00 -1.51 2.03
C LEU A 119 3.57 -1.16 2.41
N ALA A 120 2.95 -0.12 1.83
CA ALA A 120 1.53 0.12 1.99
C ALA A 120 0.67 -1.08 1.54
N THR A 121 1.12 -1.77 0.48
CA THR A 121 0.53 -3.00 -0.02
C THR A 121 0.65 -4.14 0.99
N LEU A 122 1.84 -4.41 1.52
CA LEU A 122 2.06 -5.43 2.53
C LEU A 122 1.27 -5.17 3.83
N GLU A 123 1.36 -3.97 4.36
CA GLU A 123 0.76 -3.59 5.64
C GLU A 123 -0.75 -3.85 5.64
N SER A 124 -1.45 -3.30 4.63
CA SER A 124 -2.90 -3.42 4.54
C SER A 124 -3.33 -4.83 4.13
N THR A 125 -2.55 -5.54 3.29
CA THR A 125 -2.79 -6.96 2.98
C THR A 125 -2.73 -7.80 4.25
N ALA A 126 -1.79 -7.52 5.16
CA ALA A 126 -1.65 -8.24 6.42
C ALA A 126 -2.88 -8.08 7.32
N ALA A 127 -3.42 -6.86 7.42
CA ALA A 127 -4.63 -6.54 8.17
C ALA A 127 -5.87 -7.17 7.53
N TYR A 128 -6.03 -6.99 6.21
CA TYR A 128 -7.23 -7.40 5.46
C TYR A 128 -7.41 -8.91 5.40
N THR A 129 -6.34 -9.66 5.07
CA THR A 129 -6.39 -11.13 5.00
C THR A 129 -6.61 -11.80 6.36
N ARG A 130 -6.27 -11.11 7.46
CA ARG A 130 -6.51 -11.57 8.84
C ARG A 130 -7.86 -11.14 9.41
N ARG A 131 -8.61 -10.27 8.72
CA ARG A 131 -9.80 -9.59 9.27
C ARG A 131 -9.48 -8.86 10.58
N ALA A 132 -8.33 -8.20 10.60
CA ALA A 132 -7.76 -7.51 11.75
C ALA A 132 -7.56 -6.02 11.44
N PRO A 133 -8.63 -5.20 11.39
CA PRO A 133 -8.52 -3.76 11.07
C PRO A 133 -7.68 -2.98 12.10
N GLY A 134 -7.59 -3.47 13.34
CA GLY A 134 -6.70 -2.89 14.36
C GLY A 134 -5.21 -3.22 14.17
N LEU A 135 -4.84 -4.06 13.19
CA LEU A 135 -3.46 -4.44 12.91
C LEU A 135 -2.73 -3.31 12.17
N ALA A 136 -2.31 -2.30 12.92
CA ALA A 136 -1.49 -1.21 12.41
C ALA A 136 -0.01 -1.63 12.33
N LEU A 137 0.37 -2.30 11.24
CA LEU A 137 1.78 -2.53 10.93
C LEU A 137 2.43 -1.22 10.49
N ASP A 138 3.70 -1.05 10.86
CA ASP A 138 4.54 0.06 10.41
C ASP A 138 5.88 -0.54 9.96
N LEU A 139 5.94 -0.86 8.66
CA LEU A 139 7.09 -1.52 8.04
C LEU A 139 8.11 -0.46 7.60
N SER A 140 9.40 -0.83 7.60
CA SER A 140 10.48 0.11 7.32
C SER A 140 10.74 0.27 5.83
N GLU A 141 10.37 1.42 5.28
CA GLU A 141 10.75 1.80 3.92
C GLU A 141 12.26 1.93 3.77
N ALA A 142 12.97 2.38 4.81
CA ALA A 142 14.43 2.49 4.79
C ALA A 142 15.11 1.13 4.62
N HIS A 143 14.64 0.10 5.32
CA HIS A 143 15.20 -1.24 5.17
C HIS A 143 14.92 -1.81 3.77
N LEU A 144 13.75 -1.57 3.21
CA LEU A 144 13.44 -2.04 1.86
C LEU A 144 14.27 -1.29 0.80
N PHE A 145 14.37 0.03 0.91
CA PHE A 145 15.05 0.88 -0.06
C PHE A 145 16.57 0.94 0.18
N PHE A 146 17.01 1.57 1.27
CA PHE A 146 18.43 1.73 1.61
C PHE A 146 19.11 0.45 2.12
N GLY A 147 18.33 -0.54 2.56
CA GLY A 147 18.85 -1.87 2.88
C GLY A 147 18.90 -2.78 1.66
N HIS A 148 17.74 -3.31 1.24
CA HIS A 148 17.67 -4.34 0.20
C HIS A 148 18.03 -3.81 -1.18
N ALA A 149 17.39 -2.72 -1.64
CA ALA A 149 17.65 -2.18 -2.96
C ALA A 149 19.09 -1.69 -3.11
N ALA A 150 19.64 -0.99 -2.09
CA ALA A 150 21.03 -0.56 -2.09
C ALA A 150 22.01 -1.74 -2.14
N ALA A 151 21.77 -2.81 -1.36
CA ALA A 151 22.62 -4.01 -1.36
C ALA A 151 22.65 -4.73 -2.72
N ARG A 152 21.62 -4.54 -3.55
CA ARG A 152 21.53 -5.05 -4.92
C ARG A 152 21.96 -4.03 -5.98
N GLU A 153 22.43 -2.85 -5.58
CA GLU A 153 22.73 -1.74 -6.49
C GLU A 153 21.53 -1.32 -7.37
N ALA A 154 20.31 -1.48 -6.85
CA ALA A 154 19.05 -1.21 -7.55
C ALA A 154 18.44 0.18 -7.26
N ILE A 155 19.15 1.01 -6.47
CA ILE A 155 18.86 2.44 -6.38
C ILE A 155 19.54 3.11 -7.58
N LEU A 156 18.81 3.17 -8.69
CA LEU A 156 19.34 3.72 -9.94
C LEU A 156 19.07 5.22 -10.03
N PRO A 157 19.88 5.97 -10.79
CA PRO A 157 19.66 7.41 -11.01
C PRO A 157 18.31 7.74 -11.67
N ASP A 158 17.76 6.81 -12.44
CA ASP A 158 16.48 6.92 -13.13
C ASP A 158 15.31 6.32 -12.33
N GLY A 159 15.55 5.43 -11.36
CA GLY A 159 14.56 5.00 -10.37
C GLY A 159 14.67 3.52 -9.98
N THR A 160 13.85 3.10 -9.02
CA THR A 160 13.83 1.74 -8.48
C THR A 160 12.47 1.09 -8.71
N TRP A 161 12.47 -0.09 -9.31
CA TRP A 161 11.25 -0.79 -9.71
C TRP A 161 10.60 -1.59 -8.57
N PRO A 162 9.26 -1.65 -8.51
CA PRO A 162 8.54 -2.30 -7.42
C PRO A 162 8.60 -3.85 -7.46
N ASP A 163 8.83 -4.45 -8.63
CA ASP A 163 8.86 -5.90 -8.83
C ASP A 163 9.97 -6.57 -8.02
N GLU A 164 11.18 -6.01 -8.06
CA GLU A 164 12.30 -6.51 -7.26
C GLU A 164 12.10 -6.25 -5.77
N LEU A 165 11.56 -5.09 -5.38
CA LEU A 165 11.30 -4.78 -3.97
C LEU A 165 10.26 -5.73 -3.37
N LEU A 166 9.18 -6.00 -4.11
CA LEU A 166 8.16 -6.94 -3.67
C LEU A 166 8.68 -8.39 -3.66
N ALA A 167 9.58 -8.74 -4.58
CA ALA A 167 10.30 -10.02 -4.53
C ALA A 167 11.21 -10.13 -3.29
N ASP A 168 11.92 -9.06 -2.91
CA ASP A 168 12.71 -9.01 -1.67
C ASP A 168 11.81 -9.18 -0.44
N CYS A 169 10.63 -8.56 -0.43
CA CYS A 169 9.62 -8.76 0.60
C CYS A 169 9.16 -10.23 0.70
N ARG A 170 9.11 -10.98 -0.40
CA ARG A 170 8.76 -12.42 -0.42
C ARG A 170 9.94 -13.29 0.02
N ASP A 171 11.14 -13.02 -0.48
CA ASP A 171 12.30 -13.93 -0.39
C ASP A 171 13.18 -13.67 0.84
N ILE A 172 13.21 -12.43 1.32
CA ILE A 172 14.04 -11.99 2.44
C ILE A 172 13.14 -11.51 3.59
N GLY A 173 12.07 -10.78 3.27
CA GLY A 173 11.22 -10.08 4.23
C GLY A 173 11.79 -8.70 4.58
N VAL A 174 10.95 -7.86 5.18
CA VAL A 174 11.27 -6.50 5.59
C VAL A 174 11.07 -6.36 7.11
N THR A 175 11.83 -5.48 7.75
CA THR A 175 11.66 -5.19 9.18
C THR A 175 10.68 -4.04 9.41
N PHE A 176 10.53 -3.62 10.65
CA PHE A 176 9.60 -2.58 11.08
C PHE A 176 10.30 -1.24 11.15
N GLU A 177 9.53 -0.16 11.06
CA GLU A 177 10.00 1.22 11.08
C GLU A 177 10.90 1.49 12.31
N ASP A 178 10.55 0.93 13.47
CA ASP A 178 11.35 1.05 14.69
C ASP A 178 12.71 0.31 14.67
N HIS A 179 12.96 -0.54 13.66
CA HIS A 179 14.23 -1.25 13.46
C HIS A 179 15.10 -0.62 12.38
N TYR A 180 14.55 0.23 11.53
CA TYR A 180 15.31 1.10 10.63
C TYR A 180 14.41 2.30 10.28
N PRO A 181 14.42 3.36 11.10
CA PRO A 181 13.56 4.51 10.88
C PRO A 181 13.88 5.21 9.57
N TYR A 182 12.85 5.62 8.85
CA TYR A 182 12.96 6.31 7.58
C TYR A 182 13.40 7.76 7.78
N THR A 183 14.44 8.14 7.04
CA THR A 183 14.76 9.52 6.70
C THR A 183 15.05 9.58 5.22
N ASP A 184 14.74 10.69 4.57
CA ASP A 184 14.91 10.87 3.12
C ASP A 184 16.38 10.97 2.67
N ASP A 185 17.30 11.01 3.64
CA ASP A 185 18.76 11.08 3.48
C ASP A 185 19.51 9.84 3.99
N ASP A 186 18.81 8.76 4.37
CA ASP A 186 19.38 7.53 4.92
C ASP A 186 20.24 7.73 6.20
N ALA A 187 19.88 8.71 7.04
CA ALA A 187 20.48 8.92 8.35
C ALA A 187 20.02 7.91 9.41
N GLY A 188 19.04 7.06 9.11
CA GLY A 188 18.61 5.94 9.94
C GLY A 188 19.70 4.88 10.13
N ALA A 189 19.44 3.89 10.99
CA ALA A 189 20.35 2.76 11.18
C ALA A 189 19.59 1.46 11.34
N LEU A 190 20.01 0.44 10.59
CA LEU A 190 19.45 -0.91 10.70
C LEU A 190 19.84 -1.56 12.03
N ASN A 191 18.84 -1.91 12.81
CA ASN A 191 19.01 -2.69 14.03
C ASN A 191 19.58 -4.09 13.69
N PRO A 192 20.69 -4.53 14.32
CA PRO A 192 21.29 -5.85 14.06
C PRO A 192 20.33 -7.03 14.27
N GLY A 193 19.33 -6.87 15.14
CA GLY A 193 18.30 -7.86 15.45
C GLY A 193 17.12 -7.89 14.48
N TRP A 194 17.14 -7.13 13.38
CA TRP A 194 16.01 -7.02 12.45
C TRP A 194 15.46 -8.36 11.96
N ARG A 195 16.30 -9.40 11.84
CA ARG A 195 15.90 -10.74 11.39
C ARG A 195 14.92 -11.44 12.33
N ASP A 196 14.89 -11.03 13.61
CA ASP A 196 13.94 -11.54 14.60
C ASP A 196 12.60 -10.80 14.57
N ARG A 197 12.50 -9.71 13.80
CA ARG A 197 11.28 -8.91 13.65
C ARG A 197 11.02 -8.57 12.18
N THR A 198 10.27 -9.42 11.50
CA THR A 198 10.05 -9.32 10.05
C THR A 198 8.61 -9.54 9.61
N ALA A 199 8.27 -8.93 8.48
CA ALA A 199 7.10 -9.22 7.68
C ALA A 199 7.54 -9.75 6.31
N ARG A 200 6.84 -10.76 5.79
CA ARG A 200 7.18 -11.42 4.53
C ARG A 200 5.94 -11.62 3.68
N ALA A 201 5.99 -11.21 2.42
CA ALA A 201 4.89 -11.43 1.49
C ALA A 201 4.72 -12.92 1.15
N ARG A 202 3.48 -13.39 1.12
CA ARG A 202 3.08 -14.70 0.55
C ARG A 202 2.66 -14.47 -0.89
N ASP A 203 3.15 -15.31 -1.80
CA ASP A 203 2.89 -15.34 -3.24
C ASP A 203 2.74 -13.96 -3.91
N VAL A 204 3.71 -13.58 -4.73
CA VAL A 204 3.64 -12.33 -5.50
C VAL A 204 2.95 -12.60 -6.84
N VAL A 205 2.01 -11.73 -7.20
CA VAL A 205 1.20 -11.86 -8.42
C VAL A 205 1.40 -10.61 -9.28
N ASP A 206 1.69 -10.84 -10.56
CA ASP A 206 1.67 -9.78 -11.58
C ASP A 206 0.24 -9.60 -12.10
N LEU A 207 -0.27 -8.39 -11.92
CA LEU A 207 -1.62 -7.96 -12.27
C LEU A 207 -1.59 -6.82 -13.29
N SER A 208 -0.41 -6.52 -13.84
CA SER A 208 -0.24 -5.51 -14.87
C SER A 208 -1.19 -5.82 -16.02
N ARG A 209 -1.68 -4.78 -16.70
CA ARG A 209 -2.57 -4.84 -17.88
C ARG A 209 -3.88 -5.61 -17.72
N ASP A 210 -4.28 -5.93 -16.49
CA ASP A 210 -5.51 -6.67 -16.21
C ASP A 210 -6.36 -6.00 -15.10
N PRO A 211 -7.16 -4.97 -15.46
CA PRO A 211 -8.05 -4.29 -14.53
C PRO A 211 -9.04 -5.23 -13.81
N VAL A 212 -9.40 -6.32 -14.45
CA VAL A 212 -10.30 -7.34 -13.90
C VAL A 212 -9.58 -8.07 -12.77
N ALA A 213 -8.39 -8.61 -13.03
CA ALA A 213 -7.58 -9.27 -12.03
C ALA A 213 -7.17 -8.34 -10.87
N ILE A 214 -6.92 -7.05 -11.16
CA ILE A 214 -6.66 -6.04 -10.13
C ILE A 214 -7.84 -5.93 -9.15
N LYS A 215 -9.09 -5.82 -9.63
CA LYS A 215 -10.28 -5.76 -8.76
C LYS A 215 -10.47 -7.04 -7.95
N GLU A 216 -10.31 -8.20 -8.59
CA GLU A 216 -10.41 -9.49 -7.92
C GLU A 216 -9.36 -9.62 -6.81
N HIS A 217 -8.12 -9.20 -7.08
CA HIS A 217 -7.04 -9.22 -6.09
C HIS A 217 -7.30 -8.23 -4.94
N LEU A 218 -7.73 -7.01 -5.25
CA LEU A 218 -8.13 -6.00 -4.25
C LEU A 218 -9.19 -6.55 -3.29
N TYR A 219 -10.22 -7.18 -3.86
CA TYR A 219 -11.32 -7.72 -3.09
C TYR A 219 -10.94 -8.97 -2.29
N ALA A 220 -10.04 -9.80 -2.82
CA ALA A 220 -9.58 -11.01 -2.16
C ALA A 220 -8.53 -10.71 -1.09
N TYR A 221 -7.41 -10.10 -1.48
CA TYR A 221 -6.19 -10.11 -0.70
C TYR A 221 -5.81 -8.75 -0.13
N GLY A 222 -6.27 -7.66 -0.73
CA GLY A 222 -5.94 -6.30 -0.29
C GLY A 222 -5.22 -5.52 -1.38
N PRO A 223 -4.50 -4.43 -1.04
CA PRO A 223 -4.00 -3.48 -2.04
C PRO A 223 -3.11 -4.11 -3.09
N VAL A 224 -2.91 -3.37 -4.18
CA VAL A 224 -1.87 -3.67 -5.17
C VAL A 224 -0.96 -2.45 -5.29
N THR A 225 0.35 -2.65 -5.32
CA THR A 225 1.26 -1.55 -5.69
C THR A 225 1.10 -1.33 -7.19
N ALA A 226 1.07 -0.07 -7.62
CA ALA A 226 0.92 0.32 -9.02
C ALA A 226 1.79 1.54 -9.29
N CYS A 227 2.36 1.65 -10.49
CA CYS A 227 3.10 2.85 -10.88
C CYS A 227 2.37 3.59 -11.99
N LEU A 228 2.43 4.91 -11.96
CA LEU A 228 1.78 5.80 -12.92
C LEU A 228 2.76 6.84 -13.43
N VAL A 229 2.48 7.35 -14.62
CA VAL A 229 3.19 8.48 -15.22
C VAL A 229 2.72 9.76 -14.55
N VAL A 230 3.64 10.50 -13.95
CA VAL A 230 3.33 11.80 -13.33
C VAL A 230 3.40 12.89 -14.38
N TYR A 231 2.31 13.64 -14.50
CA TYR A 231 2.24 14.88 -15.27
C TYR A 231 2.35 16.08 -14.32
N ASP A 232 2.80 17.22 -14.84
CA ASP A 232 3.09 18.41 -14.02
C ASP A 232 1.87 18.92 -13.22
N ASP A 233 0.65 18.63 -13.65
CA ASP A 233 -0.59 19.01 -12.98
C ASP A 233 -0.98 18.12 -11.79
N LEU A 234 -0.51 16.87 -11.74
CA LEU A 234 -0.78 15.97 -10.62
C LEU A 234 -0.24 16.50 -9.29
N PHE A 235 0.87 17.24 -9.30
CA PHE A 235 1.42 17.85 -8.08
C PHE A 235 0.43 18.79 -7.40
N HIS A 236 -0.53 19.35 -8.14
CA HIS A 236 -1.53 20.31 -7.67
C HIS A 236 -2.90 19.68 -7.42
N TYR A 237 -3.02 18.35 -7.47
CA TYR A 237 -4.27 17.64 -7.21
C TYR A 237 -4.74 17.83 -5.75
N THR A 238 -6.00 18.23 -5.57
CA THR A 238 -6.64 18.37 -4.25
C THR A 238 -7.94 17.56 -4.10
N GLY A 239 -8.48 16.99 -5.18
CA GLY A 239 -9.63 16.08 -5.11
C GLY A 239 -10.34 15.83 -6.44
N GLY A 240 -11.29 14.91 -6.45
CA GLY A 240 -12.04 14.50 -7.65
C GLY A 240 -11.36 13.39 -8.45
N VAL A 241 -11.86 13.06 -9.64
CA VAL A 241 -11.31 11.96 -10.46
C VAL A 241 -10.28 12.52 -11.44
N TYR A 242 -9.01 12.35 -11.07
CA TYR A 242 -7.88 12.85 -11.84
C TYR A 242 -7.87 12.29 -13.26
N ARG A 243 -7.65 13.20 -14.21
CA ARG A 243 -7.26 12.98 -15.60
C ARG A 243 -6.24 14.05 -15.97
N HIS A 244 -5.13 13.67 -16.58
CA HIS A 244 -4.09 14.63 -16.95
C HIS A 244 -4.68 15.68 -17.90
N THR A 245 -4.35 16.94 -17.63
CA THR A 245 -4.73 18.12 -18.43
C THR A 245 -3.53 18.75 -19.12
N THR A 246 -2.33 18.21 -18.84
CA THR A 246 -1.06 18.63 -19.41
C THR A 246 -0.41 17.47 -20.12
N GLU A 247 0.38 17.75 -21.16
CA GLU A 247 1.17 16.74 -21.88
C GLU A 247 2.57 16.57 -21.28
N GLN A 248 2.99 17.49 -20.41
CA GLN A 248 4.33 17.49 -19.85
C GLN A 248 4.44 16.45 -18.72
N THR A 249 5.18 15.39 -19.00
CA THR A 249 5.55 14.40 -17.98
C THR A 249 6.69 14.89 -17.11
N SER A 250 6.68 14.49 -15.85
CA SER A 250 7.68 14.85 -14.83
C SER A 250 8.54 13.65 -14.42
N GLY A 251 7.99 12.44 -14.49
CA GLY A 251 8.65 11.17 -14.15
C GLY A 251 7.64 10.06 -13.84
N GLY A 252 8.11 8.95 -13.27
CA GLY A 252 7.27 7.85 -12.79
C GLY A 252 7.13 7.83 -11.28
N HIS A 253 6.00 7.33 -10.79
CA HIS A 253 5.71 7.27 -9.36
C HIS A 253 4.88 6.04 -9.00
N CYS A 254 5.16 5.40 -7.87
CA CYS A 254 4.35 4.27 -7.39
C CYS A 254 3.48 4.66 -6.20
N VAL A 255 2.29 4.07 -6.17
CA VAL A 255 1.23 4.21 -5.16
C VAL A 255 0.70 2.83 -4.81
N ALA A 256 -0.16 2.72 -3.81
CA ALA A 256 -0.94 1.50 -3.57
C ALA A 256 -2.40 1.73 -3.96
N LEU A 257 -2.92 0.99 -4.93
CA LEU A 257 -4.35 0.95 -5.20
C LEU A 257 -5.03 0.25 -4.03
N ILE A 258 -6.04 0.88 -3.42
CA ILE A 258 -6.76 0.39 -2.25
C ILE A 258 -8.25 0.16 -2.51
N GLY A 259 -8.71 0.46 -3.72
CA GLY A 259 -10.14 0.42 -4.03
C GLY A 259 -10.47 0.92 -5.42
N TRP A 260 -11.76 0.93 -5.74
CA TRP A 260 -12.31 1.39 -7.00
C TRP A 260 -13.74 1.91 -6.82
N ASP A 261 -14.19 2.72 -7.76
CA ASP A 261 -15.59 3.17 -7.86
C ASP A 261 -16.01 3.16 -9.34
N ASP A 262 -16.91 2.23 -9.70
CA ASP A 262 -17.40 2.07 -11.06
C ASP A 262 -18.35 3.19 -11.49
N ASP A 263 -19.07 3.82 -10.57
CA ASP A 263 -19.96 4.94 -10.87
C ASP A 263 -19.13 6.19 -11.22
N ALA A 264 -18.04 6.40 -10.51
CA ALA A 264 -17.06 7.46 -10.81
C ALA A 264 -16.08 7.09 -11.95
N GLY A 265 -15.91 5.79 -12.23
CA GLY A 265 -14.99 5.28 -13.23
C GLY A 265 -13.52 5.45 -12.84
N CYS A 266 -13.18 5.17 -11.57
CA CYS A 266 -11.86 5.45 -11.02
C CYS A 266 -11.31 4.36 -10.09
N TRP A 267 -9.98 4.32 -10.01
CA TRP A 267 -9.24 3.69 -8.91
C TRP A 267 -9.09 4.66 -7.75
N ILE A 268 -8.95 4.10 -6.54
CA ILE A 268 -8.59 4.82 -5.32
C ILE A 268 -7.18 4.38 -4.93
N ALA A 269 -6.26 5.31 -4.78
CA ALA A 269 -4.86 5.04 -4.48
C ALA A 269 -4.38 5.80 -3.24
N LYS A 270 -3.59 5.12 -2.41
CA LYS A 270 -2.84 5.70 -1.29
C LYS A 270 -1.49 6.19 -1.81
N ASN A 271 -1.19 7.48 -1.59
CA ASN A 271 0.07 8.10 -1.99
C ASN A 271 1.04 8.24 -0.78
N SER A 272 2.28 8.64 -1.06
CA SER A 272 3.39 8.80 -0.12
C SER A 272 3.96 10.23 -0.07
N TRP A 273 3.11 11.24 -0.33
CA TRP A 273 3.48 12.66 -0.30
C TRP A 273 2.88 13.41 0.91
N GLY A 274 2.55 12.67 1.96
CA GLY A 274 1.94 13.20 3.16
C GLY A 274 0.43 13.43 3.05
N ARG A 275 -0.20 13.62 4.22
CA ARG A 275 -1.66 13.78 4.35
C ARG A 275 -2.19 15.10 3.79
N ASP A 276 -1.34 16.12 3.68
CA ASP A 276 -1.74 17.44 3.23
C ASP A 276 -1.75 17.56 1.68
N TRP A 277 -1.48 16.46 0.97
CA TRP A 277 -1.59 16.35 -0.48
C TRP A 277 -2.85 15.57 -0.88
N GLY A 278 -3.53 15.98 -1.96
CA GLY A 278 -4.69 15.26 -2.50
C GLY A 278 -5.84 15.13 -1.50
N GLU A 279 -6.54 14.00 -1.54
CA GLU A 279 -7.70 13.71 -0.68
C GLU A 279 -7.23 13.11 0.64
N SER A 280 -6.56 13.90 1.48
CA SER A 280 -5.92 13.45 2.73
C SER A 280 -4.81 12.41 2.52
N GLY A 281 -4.02 12.58 1.45
CA GLY A 281 -2.96 11.65 1.03
C GLY A 281 -3.39 10.60 0.02
N PHE A 282 -4.63 10.66 -0.46
CA PHE A 282 -5.18 9.73 -1.44
C PHE A 282 -5.43 10.41 -2.78
N LEU A 283 -5.50 9.59 -3.82
CA LEU A 283 -5.77 9.96 -5.21
C LEU A 283 -6.93 9.12 -5.72
N ARG A 284 -7.95 9.77 -6.30
CA ARG A 284 -8.87 9.11 -7.22
C ARG A 284 -8.43 9.41 -8.65
N VAL A 285 -8.18 8.36 -9.43
CA VAL A 285 -7.65 8.45 -10.79
C VAL A 285 -8.51 7.64 -11.73
N ALA A 286 -8.88 8.20 -12.87
CA ALA A 286 -9.75 7.51 -13.82
C ALA A 286 -9.14 6.17 -14.26
N TYR A 287 -9.98 5.20 -14.63
CA TYR A 287 -9.49 3.97 -15.24
C TYR A 287 -8.76 4.29 -16.57
N GLY A 288 -7.65 3.60 -16.82
CA GLY A 288 -6.76 3.81 -17.96
C GLY A 288 -5.85 5.04 -17.86
N GLU A 289 -6.05 5.88 -16.86
CA GLU A 289 -5.38 7.16 -16.76
C GLU A 289 -3.93 7.01 -16.28
N ALA A 290 -3.03 7.84 -16.82
CA ALA A 290 -1.62 7.88 -16.46
C ALA A 290 -0.91 6.49 -16.51
N PHE A 291 -1.45 5.57 -17.31
CA PHE A 291 -0.94 4.20 -17.46
C PHE A 291 -0.88 3.41 -16.15
N ILE A 292 -1.74 3.73 -15.18
CA ILE A 292 -1.64 3.17 -13.82
C ILE A 292 -1.82 1.65 -13.77
N GLU A 293 -2.54 1.05 -14.72
CA GLU A 293 -2.70 -0.42 -14.77
C GLU A 293 -1.56 -1.15 -15.49
N ASP A 294 -0.81 -0.47 -16.36
CA ASP A 294 0.29 -1.04 -17.15
C ASP A 294 1.24 0.09 -17.55
N TYR A 295 2.17 0.39 -16.65
CA TYR A 295 3.17 1.43 -16.85
C TYR A 295 3.94 1.20 -18.16
N PRO A 296 4.39 2.25 -18.89
CA PRO A 296 5.03 2.08 -20.20
C PRO A 296 6.44 1.47 -20.20
N ASP A 297 6.68 0.40 -19.46
CA ASP A 297 7.91 -0.39 -19.39
C ASP A 297 7.56 -1.89 -19.53
N PRO A 298 8.45 -2.77 -20.04
CA PRO A 298 8.21 -4.20 -20.06
C PRO A 298 8.10 -4.86 -18.66
N ARG A 299 8.60 -4.22 -17.61
CA ARG A 299 8.58 -4.75 -16.24
C ARG A 299 7.17 -4.73 -15.65
N PRO A 300 6.83 -5.72 -14.81
CA PRO A 300 5.64 -5.67 -13.98
C PRO A 300 5.66 -4.47 -13.05
N THR A 301 4.57 -3.70 -13.02
CA THR A 301 4.45 -2.50 -12.19
C THR A 301 3.17 -2.47 -11.37
N THR A 302 2.18 -3.29 -11.72
CA THR A 302 0.98 -3.51 -10.92
C THR A 302 1.04 -4.88 -10.29
N LEU A 303 1.30 -4.93 -8.98
CA LEU A 303 1.66 -6.16 -8.28
C LEU A 303 0.94 -6.28 -6.94
N GLY A 304 0.55 -7.50 -6.60
CA GLY A 304 -0.08 -7.83 -5.32
C GLY A 304 0.62 -8.97 -4.60
N CYS A 305 0.27 -9.17 -3.32
CA CYS A 305 0.59 -10.40 -2.59
C CYS A 305 -0.67 -11.01 -1.99
N THR A 306 -0.67 -12.33 -1.74
CA THR A 306 -1.86 -13.08 -1.26
C THR A 306 -1.97 -13.13 0.26
N GLY A 307 -1.03 -12.47 0.96
CA GLY A 307 -0.97 -12.40 2.40
C GLY A 307 0.42 -11.99 2.86
N VAL A 308 0.56 -11.82 4.17
CA VAL A 308 1.86 -11.48 4.78
C VAL A 308 2.07 -12.35 6.00
N ASP A 309 3.18 -13.06 6.08
CA ASP A 309 3.63 -13.79 7.25
C ASP A 309 4.43 -12.88 8.18
N LEU A 310 4.15 -12.93 9.48
CA LEU A 310 4.83 -12.11 10.48
C LEU A 310 5.73 -12.98 11.35
N ARG A 311 6.89 -12.47 11.72
CA ARG A 311 7.67 -12.94 12.86
C ARG A 311 7.92 -11.70 13.72
N ALA A 312 7.06 -11.41 14.68
CA ALA A 312 7.17 -10.19 15.47
C ALA A 312 6.39 -10.26 16.78
N TRP A 313 6.90 -9.59 17.81
CA TRP A 313 6.04 -9.15 18.92
C TRP A 313 5.20 -7.98 18.42
N LEU A 314 3.89 -8.08 18.56
CA LEU A 314 2.98 -6.98 18.28
C LEU A 314 2.74 -6.13 19.54
N PRO A 315 2.29 -4.88 19.40
CA PRO A 315 1.94 -4.04 20.53
C PRO A 315 0.99 -4.72 21.53
N ALA A 316 1.19 -4.37 22.81
CA ALA A 316 0.35 -4.84 23.90
C ALA A 316 -1.12 -4.51 23.63
N GLN A 317 -1.99 -5.50 23.82
CA GLN A 317 -3.42 -5.40 23.51
C GLN A 317 -4.22 -6.31 24.42
N ARG A 318 -5.54 -6.10 24.48
CA ARG A 318 -6.40 -6.91 25.34
C ARG A 318 -6.74 -8.26 24.69
N ALA A 319 -6.76 -9.31 25.50
CA ALA A 319 -7.39 -10.58 25.14
C ALA A 319 -8.89 -10.51 25.47
N LEU A 320 -9.75 -10.55 24.45
CA LEU A 320 -11.19 -10.36 24.61
C LEU A 320 -11.94 -11.70 24.60
N GLY A 321 -11.45 -12.68 23.85
CA GLY A 321 -12.06 -14.00 23.73
C GLY A 321 -11.03 -15.12 23.73
N LEU A 322 -11.43 -16.29 24.24
CA LEU A 322 -10.65 -17.53 24.17
C LEU A 322 -11.58 -18.65 23.73
N PHE A 323 -11.09 -19.49 22.84
CA PHE A 323 -11.80 -20.68 22.38
C PHE A 323 -10.83 -21.85 22.32
N THR A 324 -11.26 -23.00 22.84
CA THR A 324 -10.52 -24.25 22.72
C THR A 324 -11.52 -25.38 22.48
N SER A 325 -11.13 -26.36 21.69
CA SER A 325 -11.93 -27.57 21.47
C SER A 325 -11.25 -28.78 22.11
N ALA A 326 -12.00 -29.87 22.29
CA ALA A 326 -11.48 -31.12 22.85
C ALA A 326 -10.40 -31.81 21.99
N HIS A 327 -10.17 -31.33 20.76
CA HIS A 327 -9.08 -31.80 19.91
C HIS A 327 -7.79 -31.03 20.21
N GLU A 328 -6.70 -31.75 20.44
CA GLU A 328 -5.37 -31.16 20.65
C GLU A 328 -5.00 -30.20 19.51
N GLY A 329 -4.49 -29.01 19.87
CA GLY A 329 -3.97 -28.05 18.90
C GLY A 329 -5.03 -27.20 18.18
N ASN A 330 -6.25 -27.11 18.72
CA ASN A 330 -7.32 -26.23 18.23
C ASN A 330 -7.71 -25.19 19.29
N SER A 331 -6.73 -24.36 19.67
CA SER A 331 -6.90 -23.25 20.59
C SER A 331 -6.75 -21.92 19.85
N TRP A 332 -7.61 -20.96 20.19
CA TRP A 332 -7.74 -19.68 19.54
C TRP A 332 -7.92 -18.57 20.58
N ALA A 333 -7.39 -17.39 20.26
CA ALA A 333 -7.63 -16.18 21.01
C ALA A 333 -8.21 -15.11 20.09
N TYR A 334 -9.18 -14.34 20.59
CA TYR A 334 -9.61 -13.11 19.96
C TYR A 334 -8.94 -11.95 20.67
N LEU A 335 -7.98 -11.31 20.00
CA LEU A 335 -7.23 -10.18 20.52
C LEU A 335 -7.76 -8.89 19.90
N GLU A 336 -7.74 -7.81 20.67
CA GLU A 336 -8.31 -6.51 20.31
C GLU A 336 -7.87 -5.99 18.93
N ASN A 337 -6.59 -6.12 18.59
CA ASN A 337 -6.04 -5.59 17.34
C ASN A 337 -5.69 -6.68 16.30
N LEU A 338 -5.50 -7.94 16.73
CA LEU A 338 -5.17 -9.06 15.83
C LEU A 338 -6.39 -9.89 15.41
N GLY A 339 -7.55 -9.71 16.05
CA GLY A 339 -8.73 -10.51 15.81
C GLY A 339 -8.55 -11.97 16.24
N TRP A 340 -9.20 -12.91 15.53
CA TRP A 340 -9.06 -14.34 15.79
C TRP A 340 -7.71 -14.84 15.31
N ALA A 341 -6.89 -15.28 16.26
CA ALA A 341 -5.59 -15.87 15.97
C ALA A 341 -5.47 -17.26 16.59
N ARG A 342 -5.00 -18.21 15.78
CA ARG A 342 -4.76 -19.58 16.21
C ARG A 342 -3.48 -19.66 17.02
N LEU A 343 -3.52 -20.36 18.16
CA LEU A 343 -2.31 -20.66 18.93
C LEU A 343 -1.49 -21.72 18.20
N SER A 344 -0.17 -21.52 18.14
CA SER A 344 0.71 -22.41 17.41
C SER A 344 0.77 -23.79 18.06
N ARG A 345 0.76 -24.83 17.24
CA ARG A 345 0.88 -26.22 17.72
C ARG A 345 2.31 -26.58 18.13
N LYS A 346 3.29 -25.77 17.74
CA LYS A 346 4.71 -25.98 18.04
C LYS A 346 5.13 -25.32 19.37
N GLY A 347 4.28 -24.49 19.96
CA GLY A 347 4.52 -23.78 21.22
C GLY A 347 3.84 -24.44 22.43
N ASP A 348 4.08 -23.88 23.61
CA ASP A 348 3.41 -24.29 24.85
C ASP A 348 2.02 -23.62 24.96
N GLN A 349 1.06 -24.20 24.25
CA GLN A 349 -0.32 -23.71 24.23
C GLN A 349 -0.95 -23.62 25.64
N THR A 350 -0.53 -24.48 26.57
CA THR A 350 -1.09 -24.48 27.93
C THR A 350 -0.67 -23.22 28.66
N THR A 351 0.61 -22.88 28.59
CA THR A 351 1.14 -21.65 29.18
C THR A 351 0.55 -20.41 28.52
N ASP A 352 0.46 -20.37 27.19
CA ASP A 352 -0.10 -19.22 26.47
C ASP A 352 -1.59 -18.99 26.81
N LEU A 353 -2.40 -20.06 26.87
CA LEU A 353 -3.80 -19.98 27.29
C LEU A 353 -3.94 -19.51 28.75
N ALA A 354 -3.05 -19.98 29.64
CA ALA A 354 -3.05 -19.55 31.04
C ALA A 354 -2.72 -18.06 31.16
N VAL A 355 -1.72 -17.57 30.42
CA VAL A 355 -1.35 -16.15 30.36
C VAL A 355 -2.51 -15.31 29.83
N LEU A 356 -3.11 -15.71 28.71
CA LEU A 356 -4.26 -15.01 28.12
C LEU A 356 -5.48 -15.01 29.04
N GLY A 357 -5.76 -16.14 29.69
CA GLY A 357 -6.85 -16.28 30.66
C GLY A 357 -6.65 -15.38 31.87
N LEU A 358 -5.43 -15.33 32.41
CA LEU A 358 -5.07 -14.43 33.50
C LEU A 358 -5.18 -12.95 33.08
N ALA A 359 -4.66 -12.60 31.91
CA ALA A 359 -4.72 -11.25 31.36
C ALA A 359 -6.18 -10.78 31.27
N ARG A 360 -7.03 -11.60 30.64
CA ARG A 360 -8.47 -11.32 30.50
C ARG A 360 -9.18 -11.22 31.85
N ALA A 361 -8.93 -12.14 32.78
CA ALA A 361 -9.58 -12.16 34.09
C ALA A 361 -9.22 -10.94 34.95
N ARG A 362 -8.03 -10.37 34.75
CA ARG A 362 -7.54 -9.20 35.52
C ARG A 362 -7.61 -7.88 34.75
N GLY A 363 -8.09 -7.89 33.50
CA GLY A 363 -8.11 -6.71 32.66
C GLY A 363 -6.73 -6.19 32.26
N LEU A 364 -5.71 -7.07 32.25
CA LEU A 364 -4.35 -6.74 31.83
C LEU A 364 -4.21 -6.88 30.31
N SER A 365 -3.26 -6.13 29.75
CA SER A 365 -2.85 -6.29 28.35
C SER A 365 -1.82 -7.41 28.21
N CYS A 366 -1.74 -7.99 27.02
CA CYS A 366 -0.72 -8.95 26.64
C CYS A 366 -0.09 -8.55 25.30
N ALA A 367 1.21 -8.78 25.16
CA ALA A 367 1.90 -8.70 23.89
C ALA A 367 1.86 -10.09 23.23
N PRO A 368 1.32 -10.23 22.01
CA PRO A 368 1.39 -11.48 21.27
C PRO A 368 2.65 -11.53 20.39
N PHE A 369 3.31 -12.68 20.38
CA PHE A 369 4.34 -13.00 19.38
C PHE A 369 3.70 -13.79 18.25
N VAL A 370 3.72 -13.24 17.03
CA VAL A 370 3.19 -13.90 15.84
C VAL A 370 4.33 -14.55 15.07
N VAL A 371 4.11 -15.79 14.61
CA VAL A 371 4.99 -16.51 13.67
C VAL A 371 4.14 -17.07 12.52
N GLY A 372 4.38 -16.58 11.32
CA GLY A 372 3.52 -16.81 10.15
C GLY A 372 2.13 -16.18 10.34
N GLN A 373 1.12 -17.04 10.46
CA GLN A 373 -0.27 -16.68 10.72
C GLN A 373 -0.73 -17.07 12.14
N GLU A 374 0.16 -17.56 13.01
CA GLU A 374 -0.18 -18.12 14.32
C GLU A 374 0.40 -17.31 15.48
N LEU A 375 -0.24 -17.37 16.64
CA LEU A 375 0.31 -16.95 17.91
C LEU A 375 1.36 -17.98 18.36
N GLY A 376 2.63 -17.61 18.27
CA GLY A 376 3.75 -18.45 18.69
C GLY A 376 4.02 -18.40 20.20
N ALA A 377 3.73 -17.26 20.84
CA ALA A 377 3.82 -17.07 22.29
C ALA A 377 3.01 -15.85 22.73
N VAL A 378 2.69 -15.74 24.02
CA VAL A 378 2.08 -14.55 24.61
C VAL A 378 2.77 -14.18 25.92
N GLN A 379 2.94 -12.88 26.17
CA GLN A 379 3.47 -12.35 27.43
C GLN A 379 2.52 -11.29 28.01
N LEU A 380 2.44 -11.21 29.34
CA LEU A 380 1.77 -10.08 29.98
C LEU A 380 2.55 -8.80 29.70
N ALA A 381 1.85 -7.74 29.32
CA ALA A 381 2.44 -6.42 29.27
C ALA A 381 2.46 -5.83 30.69
N GLY A 382 3.61 -5.30 31.08
CA GLY A 382 3.85 -4.66 32.39
C GLY A 382 3.27 -3.27 32.49
#